data_AF-A0A0A1ITY9-F1
#
_entry.id   AF-A0A0A1ITY9-F1
#
_cell.length_a   1.000
_cell.length_b   1.000
_cell.length_c   1.000
_cell.angle_alpha   90.00
_cell.angle_beta   90.00
_cell.angle_gamma   90.00
#
_symmetry.space_group_name_H-M   'P 1'
#
loop_
_entity.id
_entity.type
_entity.pdbx_description
1 polymer ?
#
loop_
_entity_poly.entity_id
_entity_poly.type
_entity_poly.pdbx_seq_one_letter_code
_entity_poly.pdbx_strand_id
1 'polypeptide(L)'
;TKECVIPARYASCTPLGSKCLELALWNGFNPVFNMQIGPKTGDATKMKTFEELFEATLEQYKVIHWEGVKIRNIARYTEETIMGRPHLSAVWERCVESGLS
;
A
#
# COMPACT_ATOMS: atom_id res chain seq x y z
N THR A 1 4.97 4.02 26.86
CA THR A 1 3.57 3.90 26.45
C THR A 1 3.50 3.00 25.23
N LYS A 2 3.38 1.68 25.43
CA LYS A 2 3.33 0.70 24.34
C LYS A 2 1.86 0.42 24.02
N GLU A 3 1.43 0.94 22.89
CA GLU A 3 0.07 0.85 22.35
C GLU A 3 -0.23 -0.61 21.97
N CYS A 4 -1.44 -1.08 22.30
CA CYS A 4 -1.95 -2.40 21.92
C CYS A 4 -1.81 -2.61 20.41
N VAL A 5 -1.20 -3.73 20.01
CA VAL A 5 -1.01 -4.15 18.61
C VAL A 5 -0.19 -3.14 17.79
N ILE A 6 0.44 -3.61 16.71
CA ILE A 6 1.22 -2.76 15.80
C ILE A 6 0.42 -1.47 15.54
N PRO A 7 0.89 -0.29 16.01
CA PRO A 7 0.06 0.89 16.08
C PRO A 7 -0.55 1.17 14.71
N ALA A 8 -1.78 1.68 14.68
CA ALA A 8 -2.48 2.04 13.44
C ALA A 8 -1.62 2.88 12.47
N ARG A 9 -0.59 3.54 13.00
CA ARG A 9 0.44 4.33 12.32
C ARG A 9 1.49 3.54 11.53
N TYR A 10 1.53 2.20 11.59
CA TYR A 10 2.49 1.44 10.79
C TYR A 10 2.01 1.33 9.33
N ALA A 11 2.75 1.96 8.42
CA ALA A 11 2.54 1.83 6.99
C ALA A 11 2.97 0.42 6.55
N SER A 12 2.00 -0.46 6.34
CA SER A 12 2.23 -1.85 5.94
C SER A 12 2.01 -2.08 4.44
N CYS A 13 1.88 -1.02 3.65
CA CYS A 13 1.84 -1.11 2.21
C CYS A 13 3.18 -0.61 1.69
N THR A 14 4.07 -1.54 1.37
CA THR A 14 5.30 -1.23 0.62
C THR A 14 5.01 -1.56 -0.84
N PRO A 15 4.55 -0.61 -1.67
CA PRO A 15 4.53 -0.87 -3.09
C PRO A 15 5.97 -1.04 -3.56
N LEU A 16 6.20 -2.04 -4.39
CA LEU A 16 7.51 -2.29 -4.98
C LEU A 16 7.81 -1.13 -5.93
N GLY A 17 8.77 -0.27 -5.59
CA GLY A 17 9.18 0.86 -6.44
C GLY A 17 9.62 0.41 -7.84
N SER A 18 10.19 -0.79 -7.96
CA SER A 18 10.50 -1.44 -9.25
C SER A 18 9.26 -1.64 -10.12
N LYS A 19 8.10 -1.99 -9.54
CA LYS A 19 6.86 -2.16 -10.30
C LYS A 19 6.30 -0.83 -10.80
N CYS A 20 6.49 0.25 -10.03
CA CYS A 20 6.08 1.59 -10.44
C CYS A 20 6.90 2.06 -11.64
N LEU A 21 8.21 1.75 -11.67
CA LEU A 21 9.07 2.02 -12.82
C LEU A 21 8.66 1.22 -14.05
N GLU A 22 8.38 -0.08 -13.90
CA GLU A 22 7.85 -0.91 -14.99
C GLU A 22 6.57 -0.30 -15.55
N LEU A 23 5.64 0.14 -14.69
CA LEU A 23 4.40 0.77 -15.14
C LEU A 23 4.64 2.12 -15.82
N ALA A 24 5.60 2.92 -15.37
CA ALA A 24 5.94 4.17 -16.06
C ALA A 24 6.43 3.88 -17.49
N LEU A 25 7.24 2.82 -17.69
CA LEU A 25 7.73 2.40 -19.00
C LEU A 25 6.63 1.86 -19.91
N TRP A 26 5.65 1.16 -19.34
CA TRP A 26 4.51 0.59 -20.07
C TRP A 26 3.27 1.49 -20.08
N ASN A 27 3.41 2.79 -19.77
CA ASN A 27 2.30 3.76 -19.76
C ASN A 27 1.10 3.30 -18.89
N GLY A 28 1.40 2.72 -17.71
CA GLY A 28 0.45 2.18 -16.74
C GLY A 28 -0.13 0.82 -17.06
N PHE A 29 0.26 0.21 -18.19
CA PHE A 29 -0.19 -1.12 -18.58
C PHE A 29 0.67 -2.22 -17.95
N ASN A 30 0.04 -3.26 -17.42
CA ASN A 30 0.76 -4.43 -16.93
C ASN A 30 0.64 -5.59 -17.93
N PRO A 31 1.74 -5.99 -18.59
CA PRO A 31 1.70 -7.05 -19.59
C PRO A 31 1.42 -8.44 -19.00
N VAL A 32 1.72 -8.68 -17.72
CA VAL A 32 1.50 -9.97 -17.06
C VAL A 32 0.01 -10.24 -16.85
N PHE A 33 -0.74 -9.22 -16.45
CA PHE A 33 -2.18 -9.32 -16.21
C PHE A 33 -3.02 -8.84 -17.41
N ASN A 34 -2.36 -8.35 -18.47
CA ASN A 34 -2.97 -7.79 -19.66
C ASN A 34 -4.02 -6.72 -19.34
N MET A 35 -3.72 -5.85 -18.35
CA MET A 35 -4.68 -4.88 -17.83
C MET A 35 -4.03 -3.52 -17.53
N GLN A 36 -4.83 -2.46 -17.62
CA GLN A 36 -4.43 -1.13 -17.19
C GLN A 36 -4.60 -1.02 -15.67
N ILE A 37 -3.48 -1.03 -14.94
CA ILE A 37 -3.49 -0.87 -13.47
C ILE A 37 -3.05 0.52 -13.02
N GLY A 38 -2.13 1.14 -13.74
CA GLY A 38 -1.60 2.46 -13.43
C GLY A 38 -2.23 3.56 -14.29
N PRO A 39 -2.13 4.84 -13.88
CA PRO A 39 -2.46 5.96 -14.77
C PRO A 39 -1.62 5.95 -16.05
N LYS A 40 -2.14 6.55 -17.12
CA LYS A 40 -1.36 6.76 -18.35
C LYS A 40 -0.43 7.96 -18.16
N THR A 41 0.84 7.69 -17.89
CA THR A 41 1.88 8.71 -17.62
C THR A 41 2.63 9.18 -18.86
N GLY A 42 2.26 8.68 -20.04
CA GLY A 42 2.87 9.05 -21.32
C GLY A 42 3.65 7.91 -21.97
N ASP A 43 4.02 8.11 -23.22
CA ASP A 43 4.82 7.17 -24.00
C ASP A 43 6.30 7.29 -23.60
N ALA A 44 6.84 6.23 -22.99
CA ALA A 44 8.21 6.20 -22.51
C ALA A 44 9.25 6.38 -23.63
N THR A 45 8.92 6.04 -24.89
CA THR A 45 9.83 6.23 -26.03
C THR A 45 10.04 7.70 -26.41
N LYS A 46 9.15 8.58 -25.94
CA LYS A 46 9.20 10.02 -26.19
C LYS A 46 9.85 10.81 -25.06
N MET A 47 10.11 10.16 -23.92
CA MET A 47 10.79 10.78 -22.78
C MET A 47 12.26 11.01 -23.14
N LYS A 48 12.75 12.22 -22.94
CA LYS A 48 14.10 12.65 -23.32
C LYS A 48 15.04 12.78 -22.13
N THR A 49 14.49 12.96 -20.93
CA THR A 49 15.26 13.16 -19.70
C THR A 49 14.93 12.12 -18.66
N PHE A 50 15.86 11.91 -17.74
CA PHE A 50 15.63 11.05 -16.58
C PHE A 50 14.52 11.61 -15.68
N GLU A 51 14.47 12.94 -15.51
CA GLU A 51 13.44 13.63 -14.73
C GLU A 51 12.02 13.34 -15.23
N GLU A 52 11.80 13.29 -16.54
CA GLU A 52 10.49 12.94 -17.12
C GLU A 52 10.06 11.50 -16.73
N LEU A 53 11.00 10.55 -16.77
CA LEU A 53 10.75 9.18 -16.35
C LEU A 53 10.57 9.06 -14.83
N PHE A 54 11.31 9.85 -14.05
CA PHE A 54 11.21 9.88 -12.60
C PHE A 54 9.85 10.43 -12.16
N GLU A 55 9.38 11.53 -12.75
CA GLU A 55 8.06 12.09 -12.50
C GLU A 55 6.96 11.09 -12.90
N ALA A 56 7.08 10.43 -14.05
CA ALA A 56 6.15 9.37 -14.45
C ALA A 56 6.11 8.23 -13.41
N THR A 57 7.27 7.81 -12.91
CA THR A 57 7.39 6.77 -11.87
C THR A 57 6.76 7.23 -10.55
N LEU A 58 6.95 8.50 -10.19
CA LEU A 58 6.38 9.10 -9.00
C LEU A 58 4.85 9.14 -9.06
N GLU A 59 4.27 9.46 -10.22
CA GLU A 59 2.82 9.43 -10.44
C GLU A 59 2.25 8.01 -10.30
N GLN A 60 2.92 6.99 -10.86
CA GLN A 60 2.55 5.59 -10.63
C GLN A 60 2.58 5.24 -9.14
N TYR A 61 3.62 5.70 -8.43
CA TYR A 61 3.78 5.44 -7.01
C TYR A 61 2.64 6.04 -6.19
N LYS A 62 2.26 7.31 -6.43
CA LYS A 62 1.17 7.99 -5.71
C LYS A 62 -0.14 7.20 -5.77
N VAL A 63 -0.53 6.75 -6.95
CA VAL A 63 -1.79 6.02 -7.15
C VAL A 63 -1.75 4.65 -6.46
N ILE A 64 -0.70 3.87 -6.70
CA ILE A 64 -0.58 2.51 -6.12
C ILE A 64 -0.51 2.57 -4.60
N HIS A 65 0.23 3.54 -4.05
CA HIS A 65 0.33 3.72 -2.60
C HIS A 65 -1.03 4.10 -1.99
N TRP A 66 -1.79 4.97 -2.66
CA TRP A 66 -3.14 5.35 -2.24
C TRP A 66 -4.11 4.16 -2.21
N GLU A 67 -4.10 3.33 -3.27
CA GLU A 67 -4.89 2.09 -3.31
C GLU A 67 -4.50 1.13 -2.19
N GLY A 68 -3.20 0.95 -1.96
CA GLY A 68 -2.69 0.09 -0.90
C GLY A 68 -3.08 0.53 0.51
N VAL A 69 -3.10 1.85 0.77
CA VAL A 69 -3.59 2.42 2.03
C VAL A 69 -5.08 2.12 2.22
N LYS A 70 -5.91 2.29 1.19
CA LYS A 70 -7.34 1.97 1.27
C LYS A 70 -7.57 0.50 1.59
N ILE A 71 -6.87 -0.41 0.90
CA ILE A 71 -6.96 -1.86 1.15
C ILE A 71 -6.56 -2.18 2.60
N ARG A 72 -5.49 -1.58 3.12
CA ARG A 72 -5.07 -1.79 4.50
C ARG A 72 -6.10 -1.26 5.50
N ASN A 73 -6.73 -0.12 5.23
CA ASN A 73 -7.77 0.43 6.10
C ASN A 73 -8.99 -0.50 6.17
N ILE A 74 -9.41 -1.06 5.03
CA ILE A 74 -10.49 -2.07 4.99
C ILE A 74 -10.08 -3.33 5.75
N ALA A 75 -8.87 -3.84 5.50
CA ALA A 75 -8.37 -5.04 6.18
C ALA A 75 -8.33 -4.85 7.70
N ARG A 76 -7.92 -3.67 8.20
CA ARG A 76 -7.95 -3.35 9.64
C ARG A 76 -9.36 -3.39 10.20
N TYR A 77 -10.33 -2.78 9.52
CA TYR A 77 -11.73 -2.82 9.95
C TYR A 77 -12.27 -4.26 10.00
N THR A 78 -11.93 -5.10 9.02
CA THR A 78 -12.33 -6.51 9.00
C THR A 78 -11.62 -7.32 10.09
N GLU A 79 -10.34 -7.08 10.33
CA GLU A 79 -9.59 -7.71 11.43
C GLU A 79 -10.25 -7.39 12.78
N GLU A 80 -10.59 -6.12 13.03
CA GLU A 80 -11.23 -5.69 14.29
C GLU A 80 -12.64 -6.26 14.49
N THR A 81 -13.41 -6.47 13.42
CA THR A 81 -14.83 -6.88 13.49
C THR A 81 -15.05 -8.39 13.42
N ILE A 82 -14.23 -9.11 12.65
CA ILE A 82 -14.44 -10.53 12.35
C ILE A 82 -13.38 -11.40 13.03
N MET A 83 -12.15 -10.91 13.14
CA MET A 83 -11.02 -11.67 13.68
C MET A 83 -10.60 -11.09 15.02
N GLY A 84 -11.37 -11.35 16.07
CA GLY A 84 -10.87 -11.18 17.43
C GLY A 84 -9.51 -11.87 17.54
N ARG A 85 -8.49 -11.19 18.05
CA ARG A 85 -7.13 -11.70 18.17
C ARG A 85 -6.82 -12.01 19.65
N PRO A 86 -7.60 -12.87 20.33
CA PRO A 86 -7.53 -13.00 21.78
C PRO A 86 -6.15 -13.43 22.28
N HIS A 87 -5.43 -14.27 21.51
CA HIS A 87 -4.05 -14.67 21.84
C HIS A 87 -3.05 -13.51 21.78
N LEU A 88 -3.22 -12.58 20.84
CA LEU A 88 -2.34 -11.42 20.73
C LEU A 88 -2.73 -10.35 21.75
N SER A 89 -4.03 -10.15 21.98
CA SER A 89 -4.56 -9.23 23.00
C SER A 89 -4.18 -9.67 24.43
N ALA A 90 -4.16 -10.96 24.74
CA ALA A 90 -3.81 -11.49 26.07
C ALA A 90 -2.35 -11.25 26.48
N VAL A 91 -1.44 -11.07 25.52
CA VAL A 91 -0.01 -10.83 25.79
C VAL A 91 0.29 -9.32 25.92
N TRP A 92 -0.69 -8.45 25.66
CA TRP A 92 -0.56 -6.99 25.79
C TRP A 92 -1.28 -6.44 27.02
N GLU A 93 -0.51 -5.82 27.91
CA GLU A 93 -0.94 -5.28 29.23
C GLU A 93 -2.24 -4.44 29.16
N ARG A 94 -2.35 -3.52 28.19
CA ARG A 94 -3.52 -2.64 28.04
C ARG A 94 -4.77 -3.32 27.48
N CYS A 95 -4.63 -4.44 26.79
CA CYS A 95 -5.77 -5.15 26.21
C CYS A 95 -6.48 -5.99 27.29
N VAL A 96 -5.74 -6.45 28.30
CA VAL A 96 -6.29 -7.04 29.54
C VAL A 96 -7.02 -5.99 30.39
N GLU A 97 -6.44 -4.79 30.55
CA GLU A 97 -7.05 -3.71 31.35
C GLU A 97 -8.30 -3.09 30.70
N SER A 98 -8.37 -3.05 29.37
CA SER A 98 -9.48 -2.44 28.63
C SER A 98 -10.59 -3.42 28.25
N GLY A 99 -10.42 -4.73 28.49
CA GLY A 99 -11.40 -5.76 28.14
C GLY A 99 -11.64 -5.91 26.63
N LEU A 100 -10.76 -5.35 25.79
CA LEU A 100 -10.84 -5.41 24.34
C LEU A 100 -10.05 -6.64 23.86
N SER A 101 -10.78 -7.71 23.57
CA SER A 101 -10.29 -8.96 22.97
C SER A 101 -10.70 -9.07 21.51
#